data_AF-A0A969JTF1-F1
#
_entry.id   AF-A0A969JTF1-F1
#
_cell.length_a   1.000
_cell.length_b   1.000
_cell.length_c   1.000
_cell.angle_alpha   90.00
_cell.angle_beta   90.00
_cell.angle_gamma   90.00
#
_symmetry.space_group_name_H-M   'P 1'
#
loop_
_entity.id
_entity.type
_entity.pdbx_description
1 polymer ?
#
loop_
_entity_poly.entity_id
_entity_poly.type
_entity_poly.pdbx_seq_one_letter_code
_entity_poly.pdbx_strand_id
1 'polypeptide(L)' 'MLLELQKIPETLLWTVIGVILLYGGVLLYDLVTPMNYREGIRQGNVAAGLVMAAVTLAIGGIIIAVLAT' A
#
# COMPACT_ATOMS: atom_id res chain seq x y z
N MET A 1 -20.62 -12.35 -23.08
CA MET A 1 -21.19 -12.00 -21.77
C MET A 1 -20.75 -12.94 -20.66
N LEU A 2 -20.96 -14.26 -20.77
CA LEU A 2 -20.53 -15.24 -19.74
C LEU A 2 -19.00 -15.30 -19.52
N LEU A 3 -18.21 -15.07 -20.57
CA LEU A 3 -16.74 -15.01 -20.50
C LEU A 3 -16.22 -13.82 -19.67
N GLU A 4 -16.95 -12.70 -19.63
CA GLU A 4 -16.55 -11.53 -18.83
C GLU A 4 -16.80 -11.74 -17.33
N LEU A 5 -17.83 -12.53 -17.00
CA LEU A 5 -18.16 -12.85 -15.60
C LEU A 5 -17.08 -13.71 -14.94
N GLN A 6 -16.32 -14.48 -15.73
CA GLN A 6 -15.22 -15.32 -15.24
C GLN A 6 -14.00 -14.51 -14.78
N LYS A 7 -13.86 -13.24 -15.20
CA LYS A 7 -12.74 -12.36 -14.81
C LYS A 7 -12.95 -11.69 -13.45
N ILE A 8 -14.20 -11.60 -12.98
CA ILE A 8 -14.54 -10.92 -11.72
C ILE A 8 -13.81 -11.53 -10.51
N PRO A 9 -13.80 -12.87 -10.31
CA PRO A 9 -13.09 -13.47 -9.18
C PRO A 9 -11.58 -13.23 -9.21
N GLU A 10 -10.98 -13.24 -10.40
CA GLU A 10 -9.56 -12.98 -10.57
C GLU A 10 -9.20 -11.54 -10.22
N THR A 11 -9.94 -10.56 -10.73
CA THR A 11 -9.75 -9.15 -10.37
C THR A 11 -9.95 -8.90 -8.89
N LEU A 12 -10.94 -9.55 -8.26
CA LEU A 12 -11.15 -9.47 -6.81
C LEU A 12 -9.97 -10.05 -6.04
N LEU A 13 -9.44 -11.21 -6.45
CA LEU A 13 -8.29 -11.84 -5.83
C LEU A 13 -7.07 -10.91 -5.86
N TRP A 14 -6.74 -10.38 -7.04
CA TRP A 14 -5.60 -9.46 -7.18
C TRP A 14 -5.80 -8.14 -6.44
N THR A 15 -7.02 -7.65 -6.35
CA THR A 15 -7.35 -6.46 -5.54
C THR A 15 -7.04 -6.72 -4.06
N VAL A 16 -7.49 -7.86 -3.52
CA VAL A 16 -7.23 -8.25 -2.13
C VAL A 16 -5.74 -8.43 -1.88
N ILE A 17 -5.03 -9.11 -2.79
CA ILE A 17 -3.57 -9.28 -2.70
C ILE A 17 -2.86 -7.92 -2.68
N GLY A 18 -3.22 -7.01 -3.58
CA GLY A 18 -2.64 -5.67 -3.65
C GLY A 18 -2.85 -4.87 -2.35
N VAL A 19 -4.06 -4.91 -1.77
CA VAL A 19 -4.36 -4.25 -0.49
C VAL A 19 -3.52 -4.84 0.65
N ILE A 20 -3.40 -6.17 0.72
CA ILE A 20 -2.59 -6.84 1.74
C ILE A 20 -1.12 -6.44 1.60
N LEU A 21 -0.58 -6.42 0.38
CA LEU A 21 0.80 -6.02 0.12
C LEU A 21 1.04 -4.55 0.49
N LEU A 22 0.10 -3.65 0.17
CA LEU A 22 0.24 -2.23 0.47
C LEU A 22 0.27 -2.00 1.98
N TYR A 23 -0.68 -2.59 2.72
CA TYR A 23 -0.72 -2.48 4.17
C TYR A 23 0.49 -3.14 4.83
N GLY A 24 0.86 -4.35 4.36
CA GLY A 24 2.02 -5.08 4.84
C GLY A 24 3.32 -4.31 4.61
N GLY A 25 3.49 -3.67 3.44
CA GLY A 25 4.65 -2.84 3.13
C GLY A 25 4.75 -1.61 4.04
N VAL A 26 3.64 -0.90 4.25
CA VAL A 26 3.63 0.27 5.15
C VAL A 26 3.91 -0.15 6.60
N LEU A 27 3.34 -1.28 7.05
CA LEU A 27 3.62 -1.83 8.38
C LEU A 27 5.09 -2.24 8.53
N LEU A 28 5.67 -2.85 7.50
CA LEU A 28 7.08 -3.23 7.49
C LEU A 28 7.99 -2.01 7.53
N TYR A 29 7.63 -0.93 6.81
CA TYR A 29 8.33 0.34 6.88
C TYR A 29 8.29 0.95 8.30
N ASP A 30 7.11 0.99 8.92
CA ASP A 30 6.93 1.44 10.31
C ASP A 30 7.78 0.59 11.29
N LEU A 31 7.93 -0.72 11.03
CA LEU A 31 8.69 -1.63 11.89
C LEU A 31 10.20 -1.48 11.75
N VAL A 32 10.69 -1.27 10.52
CA VAL A 32 12.13 -1.16 10.23
C VAL A 32 12.68 0.21 10.62
N THR A 33 11.83 1.24 10.61
CA THR A 33 12.26 2.61 10.87
C THR A 33 12.22 2.92 12.37
N PRO A 34 13.28 3.53 12.95
CA PRO A 34 13.31 3.84 14.38
C PRO A 34 12.36 4.98 14.81
N MET A 35 11.79 5.72 13.86
CA MET A 35 10.92 6.87 14.12
C MET A 35 9.44 6.46 14.17
N ASN A 36 8.71 6.92 15.18
CA ASN A 36 7.25 6.75 15.25
C ASN A 36 6.53 7.84 14.44
N TYR A 37 6.33 7.59 13.15
CA TYR A 37 5.64 8.54 12.27
C TYR A 37 4.18 8.78 12.66
N ARG A 38 3.49 7.80 13.23
CA ARG A 38 2.09 7.94 13.68
C ARG A 38 1.96 8.97 14.78
N GLU A 39 2.88 8.94 15.74
CA GLU A 39 2.93 9.94 16.81
C GLU A 39 3.32 11.32 16.26
N GLY A 40 4.30 11.38 15.37
CA GLY A 40 4.67 12.63 14.69
C GLY A 40 3.48 13.28 13.98
N ILE A 41 2.70 12.51 13.22
CA ILE A 41 1.50 13.01 12.53
C ILE A 41 0.45 13.50 13.53
N ARG A 42 0.22 12.77 14.62
CA ARG A 42 -0.72 13.18 15.69
C ARG A 42 -0.34 14.50 16.35
N GLN A 43 0.95 14.78 16.46
CA GLN A 43 1.47 16.04 16.99
C GLN A 43 1.47 17.19 15.96
N GLY A 44 0.93 16.97 14.76
CA GLY A 44 0.87 17.98 13.70
C GLY A 44 2.16 18.10 12.88
N ASN A 45 3.08 17.13 12.97
CA ASN A 45 4.29 17.14 12.14
C ASN A 45 3.95 16.81 10.68
N VAL A 46 3.82 17.86 9.87
CA VAL A 46 3.53 17.75 8.42
C VAL A 46 4.63 16.98 7.68
N ALA A 47 5.89 17.09 8.09
CA ALA A 47 6.98 16.37 7.45
C ALA A 47 6.85 14.85 7.64
N ALA A 48 6.45 14.40 8.84
CA ALA A 48 6.15 12.98 9.08
C ALA A 48 5.00 12.48 8.20
N GLY A 49 3.95 13.30 8.03
CA GLY A 49 2.84 12.99 7.12
C GLY A 49 3.27 12.89 5.65
N LEU A 50 4.12 13.80 5.20
CA LEU A 50 4.64 13.81 3.82
C LEU A 50 5.50 12.58 3.54
N VAL A 51 6.34 12.17 4.49
CA VAL A 51 7.15 10.95 4.38
C VAL A 51 6.25 9.73 4.26
N MET A 52 5.25 9.58 5.13
CA MET A 52 4.33 8.43 5.07
C MET A 52 3.50 8.41 3.78
N ALA A 53 3.12 9.58 3.25
CA ALA A 53 2.46 9.67 1.95
C ALA A 53 3.38 9.19 0.81
N ALA A 54 4.63 9.64 0.77
CA ALA A 54 5.61 9.24 -0.23
C ALA A 54 5.91 7.73 -0.16
N VAL A 55 6.07 7.19 1.05
CA VAL A 55 6.30 5.75 1.28
C VAL A 55 5.10 4.93 0.78
N THR A 56 3.88 5.36 1.11
CA THR A 56 2.66 4.66 0.66
C THR A 56 2.56 4.64 -0.87
N LEU A 57 2.86 5.77 -1.52
CA LEU A 57 2.87 5.86 -2.99
C LEU A 57 3.99 5.00 -3.60
N ALA A 58 5.18 4.98 -3.01
CA ALA A 58 6.29 4.18 -3.49
C ALA A 58 5.97 2.68 -3.44
N ILE A 59 5.42 2.19 -2.32
CA ILE A 59 4.99 0.80 -2.17
C ILE A 59 3.87 0.48 -3.16
N GLY A 60 2.88 1.36 -3.30
CA GLY A 60 1.82 1.21 -4.30
C GLY A 60 2.37 1.11 -5.73
N GLY A 61 3.34 1.94 -6.08
CA GLY A 61 4.01 1.89 -7.38
C GLY A 61 4.74 0.57 -7.63
N ILE A 62 5.45 0.04 -6.63
CA ILE A 62 6.11 -1.28 -6.71
C ILE A 62 5.07 -2.38 -6.92
N ILE A 63 3.97 -2.36 -6.16
CA ILE A 63 2.90 -3.36 -6.28
C ILE A 63 2.28 -3.31 -7.67
N ILE A 64 1.99 -2.12 -8.21
CA ILE A 64 1.47 -1.97 -9.56
C ILE A 64 2.47 -2.54 -10.58
N ALA A 65 3.75 -2.23 -10.45
CA ALA A 65 4.78 -2.73 -11.35
C ALA A 65 4.89 -4.27 -11.35
N VAL A 66 4.60 -4.92 -10.22
CA VAL A 66 4.66 -6.39 -10.06
C VAL A 66 3.34 -7.06 -10.46
N LEU A 67 2.19 -6.44 -10.19
CA LEU A 67 0.88 -7.02 -10.50
C LEU A 67 0.41 -6.74 -11.93
N ALA A 68 0.96 -5.72 -12.60
CA ALA A 68 0.60 -5.37 -13.97
C ALA A 68 1.35 -6.18 -15.04
N THR A 69 2.24 -7.09 -14.64
CA THR A 69 2.95 -8.04 -15.51
C THR A 69 2.23 -9.38 -15.57
#